data_AF-A0A556V0K2-F1
#
_entry.id   AF-A0A556V0K2-F1
#
_cell.length_a   1.000
_cell.length_b   1.000
_cell.length_c   1.000
_cell.angle_alpha   90.00
_cell.angle_beta   90.00
_cell.angle_gamma   90.00
#
_symmetry.space_group_name_H-M   'P 1'
#
loop_
_entity.id
_entity.type
_entity.pdbx_description
1 polymer ?
#
loop_
_entity_poly.entity_id
_entity_poly.type
_entity_poly.pdbx_seq_one_letter_code
_entity_poly.pdbx_strand_id
1 'polypeptide(L)'
;MTSVIERLEQEKYSLQREVELKSRMLDSLNSEFDVLKNQQKHLLEQQQAVLERKLAVEHSEFKNKVDKLMGDLDESRLLEKQLRHKLESQSQLLISKTEELCRMREQAQDTMSSEILELQIQNSDLKSFTDVLQLDHQELKYREQQLELVNCNLQKQLATLANSKDESEKQAASLYNELEKLRKTSQDLQIQLEQVLHNAQDPNSKGNSLFAEVEDKRAEMERQLISVKIQYHSLQKQHTFTKQQMLRMKVQISNLIQLQGIRADPAQLERLQFMLSEKHSEIETLMKKVEKLEQVEARENQSVGVSREAEIVDETYYIDLLKMQLSNSKKDAEKLKVELSMARMKALSESQRVLELERKLFAAENALKQGRIDIINLQVRNEELQIKYEPNEVKKTQASGCRREKFPIHVPEDTPDVKTETSEIKAVDEETPHCSTVKKVLTPIKSSDPCRNSLPNVPVTVTESTR
;
A
#
# COMPACT_ATOMS: atom_id res chain seq x y z
N MET A 1 -102.14 56.95 133.98
CA MET A 1 -102.15 56.81 132.50
C MET A 1 -101.02 57.61 131.86
N THR A 2 -100.88 58.90 132.13
CA THR A 2 -99.80 59.77 131.60
C THR A 2 -98.39 59.14 131.60
N SER A 3 -97.89 58.68 132.74
CA SER A 3 -96.53 58.08 132.85
C SER A 3 -96.33 56.73 132.14
N VAL A 4 -97.40 56.15 131.56
CA VAL A 4 -97.31 55.00 130.64
C VAL A 4 -97.16 55.50 129.20
N ILE A 5 -97.84 56.59 128.84
CA ILE A 5 -97.75 57.21 127.52
C ILE A 5 -96.36 57.81 127.31
N GLU A 6 -95.85 58.60 128.28
CA GLU A 6 -94.49 59.18 128.22
C GLU A 6 -93.41 58.09 128.07
N ARG A 7 -93.60 56.94 128.74
CA ARG A 7 -92.69 55.80 128.61
C ARG A 7 -92.74 55.17 127.22
N LEU A 8 -93.95 54.93 126.68
CA LEU A 8 -94.12 54.39 125.33
C LEU A 8 -93.60 55.35 124.25
N GLU A 9 -93.66 56.66 124.47
CA GLU A 9 -93.04 57.65 123.59
C GLU A 9 -91.50 57.63 123.68
N GLN A 10 -90.93 57.54 124.89
CA GLN A 10 -89.48 57.37 125.08
C GLN A 10 -88.97 56.05 124.47
N GLU A 11 -89.70 54.94 124.67
CA GLU A 11 -89.41 53.64 124.05
C GLU A 11 -89.49 53.74 122.52
N LYS A 12 -90.52 54.40 121.96
CA LYS A 12 -90.64 54.66 120.52
C LYS A 12 -89.45 55.47 119.97
N TYR A 13 -89.06 56.57 120.61
CA TYR A 13 -87.92 57.38 120.16
C TYR A 13 -86.59 56.63 120.30
N SER A 14 -86.42 55.83 121.35
CA SER A 14 -85.24 54.98 121.55
C SER A 14 -85.14 53.92 120.45
N LEU A 15 -86.23 53.18 120.20
CA LEU A 15 -86.31 52.17 119.14
C LEU A 15 -86.14 52.77 117.74
N GLN A 16 -86.73 53.94 117.46
CA GLN A 16 -86.53 54.62 116.18
C GLN A 16 -85.04 54.99 115.99
N ARG A 17 -84.38 55.55 117.00
CA ARG A 17 -82.95 55.88 116.95
C ARG A 17 -82.07 54.65 116.80
N GLU A 18 -82.44 53.53 117.43
CA GLU A 18 -81.76 52.25 117.28
C GLU A 18 -81.92 51.68 115.87
N VAL A 19 -83.11 51.77 115.27
CA VAL A 19 -83.36 51.39 113.87
C VAL A 19 -82.56 52.27 112.92
N GLU A 20 -82.60 53.60 113.07
CA GLU A 20 -81.80 54.52 112.24
C GLU A 20 -80.29 54.25 112.33
N LEU A 21 -79.79 53.88 113.51
CA LEU A 21 -78.38 53.51 113.70
C LEU A 21 -78.06 52.15 113.05
N LYS A 22 -78.95 51.15 113.19
CA LYS A 22 -78.79 49.84 112.52
C LYS A 22 -78.86 49.96 111.00
N SER A 23 -79.72 50.82 110.45
CA SER A 23 -79.74 51.14 109.01
C SER A 23 -78.40 51.70 108.57
N ARG A 24 -77.86 52.74 109.24
CA ARG A 24 -76.55 53.32 108.87
C ARG A 24 -75.40 52.33 109.01
N MET A 25 -75.43 51.42 109.99
CA MET A 25 -74.44 50.33 110.10
C MET A 25 -74.57 49.32 108.95
N LEU A 26 -75.79 48.96 108.57
CA LEU A 26 -76.06 48.07 107.44
C LEU A 26 -75.66 48.71 106.11
N ASP A 27 -75.88 50.01 105.93
CA ASP A 27 -75.41 50.78 104.77
C ASP A 27 -73.87 50.82 104.70
N SER A 28 -73.18 51.01 105.85
CA SER A 28 -71.72 50.94 105.94
C SER A 28 -71.20 49.55 105.53
N LEU A 29 -71.75 48.49 106.14
CA LEU A 29 -71.37 47.11 105.84
C LEU A 29 -71.65 46.70 104.39
N ASN A 30 -72.76 47.18 103.80
CA ASN A 30 -73.04 47.00 102.38
C ASN A 30 -71.99 47.72 101.50
N SER A 31 -71.60 48.95 101.86
CA SER A 31 -70.58 49.69 101.12
C SER A 31 -69.19 49.03 101.20
N GLU A 32 -68.81 48.51 102.38
CA GLU A 32 -67.60 47.73 102.59
C GLU A 32 -67.62 46.42 101.80
N PHE A 33 -68.77 45.72 101.81
CA PHE A 33 -68.98 44.49 101.03
C PHE A 33 -68.87 44.72 99.52
N ASP A 34 -69.52 45.76 98.98
CA ASP A 34 -69.42 46.08 97.55
C ASP A 34 -68.02 46.57 97.17
N VAL A 35 -67.30 47.28 98.05
CA VAL A 35 -65.87 47.61 97.84
C VAL A 35 -65.02 46.34 97.76
N LEU A 36 -65.14 45.42 98.72
CA LEU A 36 -64.38 44.15 98.74
C LEU A 36 -64.71 43.26 97.52
N LYS A 37 -65.99 43.16 97.17
CA LYS A 37 -66.49 42.44 95.99
C LYS A 37 -65.94 43.02 94.68
N ASN A 38 -65.89 44.34 94.55
CA ASN A 38 -65.30 45.01 93.39
C ASN A 38 -63.77 44.84 93.34
N GLN A 39 -63.07 44.89 94.49
CA GLN A 39 -61.64 44.59 94.58
C GLN A 39 -61.32 43.15 94.19
N GLN A 40 -62.07 42.17 94.71
CA GLN A 40 -61.92 40.75 94.36
C GLN A 40 -62.17 40.51 92.86
N LYS A 41 -63.24 41.11 92.31
CA LYS A 41 -63.53 41.04 90.88
C LYS A 41 -62.38 41.61 90.05
N HIS A 42 -61.88 42.80 90.39
CA HIS A 42 -60.77 43.42 89.66
C HIS A 42 -59.48 42.59 89.71
N LEU A 43 -59.17 41.98 90.86
CA LEU A 43 -58.02 41.09 91.01
C LEU A 43 -58.16 39.82 90.14
N LEU A 44 -59.35 39.25 90.05
CA LEU A 44 -59.63 38.11 89.17
C LEU A 44 -59.51 38.50 87.68
N GLU A 45 -60.09 39.62 87.28
CA GLU A 45 -59.95 40.15 85.91
C GLU A 45 -58.48 40.44 85.56
N GLN A 46 -57.69 40.98 86.49
CA GLN A 46 -56.26 41.23 86.32
C GLN A 46 -55.47 39.92 86.17
N GLN A 47 -55.76 38.90 86.99
CA GLN A 47 -55.11 37.59 86.90
C GLN A 47 -55.46 36.88 85.59
N GLN A 48 -56.74 36.88 85.20
CA GLN A 48 -57.20 36.32 83.93
C GLN A 48 -56.52 37.01 82.74
N ALA A 49 -56.50 38.34 82.68
CA ALA A 49 -55.85 39.08 81.60
C ALA A 49 -54.32 38.89 81.55
N VAL A 50 -53.67 38.52 82.67
CA VAL A 50 -52.24 38.13 82.67
C VAL A 50 -52.05 36.71 82.14
N LEU A 51 -52.93 35.77 82.50
CA LEU A 51 -52.89 34.40 81.97
C LEU A 51 -53.20 34.35 80.47
N GLU A 52 -54.23 35.06 80.01
CA GLU A 52 -54.59 35.16 78.59
C GLU A 52 -53.44 35.74 77.75
N ARG A 53 -52.74 36.77 78.24
CA ARG A 53 -51.55 37.31 77.56
C ARG A 53 -50.40 36.30 77.50
N LYS A 54 -50.14 35.56 78.58
CA LYS A 54 -49.10 34.50 78.58
C LYS A 54 -49.41 33.41 77.56
N LEU A 55 -50.64 32.87 77.60
CA LEU A 55 -51.09 31.85 76.66
C LEU A 55 -51.08 32.33 75.21
N ALA A 56 -51.42 33.60 74.96
CA ALA A 56 -51.33 34.19 73.62
C ALA A 56 -49.88 34.33 73.12
N VAL A 57 -48.93 34.69 73.99
CA VAL A 57 -47.50 34.73 73.66
C VAL A 57 -46.97 33.32 73.40
N GLU A 58 -47.18 32.38 74.32
CA GLU A 58 -46.75 30.97 74.17
C GLU A 58 -47.34 30.35 72.89
N HIS A 59 -48.63 30.53 72.62
CA HIS A 59 -49.26 30.08 71.37
C HIS A 59 -48.63 30.74 70.14
N SER A 60 -48.28 32.02 70.19
CA SER A 60 -47.58 32.70 69.08
C SER A 60 -46.16 32.15 68.87
N GLU A 61 -45.44 31.83 69.94
CA GLU A 61 -44.10 31.24 69.87
C GLU A 61 -44.13 29.82 69.31
N PHE A 62 -45.05 28.97 69.78
CA PHE A 62 -45.25 27.63 69.23
C PHE A 62 -45.68 27.68 67.77
N LYS A 63 -46.61 28.58 67.39
CA LYS A 63 -46.99 28.76 65.98
C LYS A 63 -45.79 29.18 65.13
N ASN A 64 -45.07 30.22 65.53
CA ASN A 64 -43.87 30.70 64.82
C ASN A 64 -42.79 29.62 64.70
N LYS A 65 -42.72 28.67 65.65
CA LYS A 65 -41.81 27.51 65.59
C LYS A 65 -42.31 26.42 64.64
N VAL A 66 -43.61 26.15 64.59
CA VAL A 66 -44.22 25.23 63.61
C VAL A 66 -44.07 25.77 62.18
N ASP A 67 -44.39 27.05 61.96
CA ASP A 67 -44.32 27.69 60.65
C ASP A 67 -42.87 27.65 60.10
N LYS A 68 -41.84 27.83 60.96
CA LYS A 68 -40.43 27.65 60.60
C LYS A 68 -40.07 26.21 60.24
N LEU A 69 -40.42 25.25 61.11
CA LEU A 69 -40.12 23.83 60.89
C LEU A 69 -40.82 23.27 59.64
N MET A 70 -41.96 23.83 59.24
CA MET A 70 -42.61 23.52 57.96
C MET A 70 -41.81 24.06 56.76
N GLY A 71 -41.27 25.29 56.86
CA GLY A 71 -40.34 25.84 55.86
C GLY A 71 -39.08 24.99 55.71
N ASP A 72 -38.38 24.73 56.81
CA ASP A 72 -37.16 23.91 56.84
C ASP A 72 -37.38 22.51 56.21
N LEU A 73 -38.55 21.92 56.46
CA LEU A 73 -38.97 20.62 55.92
C LEU A 73 -39.22 20.67 54.41
N ASP A 74 -39.92 21.69 53.90
CA ASP A 74 -40.23 21.80 52.47
C ASP A 74 -39.02 22.26 51.63
N GLU A 75 -38.12 23.06 52.19
CA GLU A 75 -36.79 23.31 51.61
C GLU A 75 -35.96 22.00 51.52
N SER A 76 -35.91 21.23 52.61
CA SER A 76 -35.21 19.93 52.64
C SER A 76 -35.77 18.95 51.60
N ARG A 77 -37.12 18.88 51.46
CA ARG A 77 -37.80 18.08 50.43
C ARG A 77 -37.51 18.55 49.00
N LEU A 78 -37.33 19.84 48.78
CA LEU A 78 -36.97 20.38 47.47
C LEU A 78 -35.54 20.01 47.09
N LEU A 79 -34.59 20.17 48.03
CA LEU A 79 -33.20 19.75 47.86
C LEU A 79 -33.09 18.24 47.61
N GLU A 80 -33.85 17.42 48.36
CA GLU A 80 -33.88 15.97 48.16
C GLU A 80 -34.36 15.60 46.75
N LYS A 81 -35.44 16.22 46.25
CA LYS A 81 -35.94 15.98 44.88
C LYS A 81 -34.91 16.36 43.82
N GLN A 82 -34.22 17.50 43.99
CA GLN A 82 -33.17 17.94 43.06
C GLN A 82 -31.98 16.96 43.05
N LEU A 83 -31.54 16.50 44.23
CA LEU A 83 -30.46 15.52 44.35
C LEU A 83 -30.85 14.16 43.77
N ARG A 84 -32.07 13.67 44.01
CA ARG A 84 -32.61 12.44 43.39
C ARG A 84 -32.62 12.53 41.86
N HIS A 85 -33.13 13.61 41.27
CA HIS A 85 -33.10 13.80 39.81
C HIS A 85 -31.66 13.87 39.28
N LYS A 86 -30.74 14.54 39.99
CA LYS A 86 -29.33 14.61 39.57
C LYS A 86 -28.66 13.23 39.60
N LEU A 87 -28.89 12.46 40.65
CA LEU A 87 -28.42 11.07 40.78
C LEU A 87 -28.97 10.19 39.65
N GLU A 88 -30.27 10.27 39.37
CA GLU A 88 -30.93 9.48 38.33
C GLU A 88 -30.42 9.83 36.92
N SER A 89 -30.25 11.12 36.62
CA SER A 89 -29.65 11.58 35.36
C SER A 89 -28.20 11.12 35.20
N GLN A 90 -27.40 11.13 36.28
CA GLN A 90 -26.03 10.59 36.27
C GLN A 90 -26.01 9.06 36.11
N SER A 91 -26.96 8.35 36.73
CA SER A 91 -27.12 6.90 36.59
C SER A 91 -27.48 6.51 35.15
N GLN A 92 -28.46 7.18 34.54
CA GLN A 92 -28.85 6.96 33.15
C GLN A 92 -27.69 7.25 32.16
N LEU A 93 -26.90 8.30 32.42
CA LEU A 93 -25.69 8.60 31.63
C LEU A 93 -24.62 7.51 31.76
N LEU A 94 -24.39 6.99 32.97
CA LEU A 94 -23.47 5.87 33.20
C LEU A 94 -23.94 4.60 32.48
N ILE A 95 -25.21 4.24 32.61
CA ILE A 95 -25.81 3.08 31.92
C ILE A 95 -25.61 3.21 30.40
N SER A 96 -26.01 4.34 29.82
CA SER A 96 -25.85 4.61 28.39
C SER A 96 -24.39 4.50 27.91
N LYS A 97 -23.43 5.00 28.71
CA LYS A 97 -22.00 4.88 28.41
C LYS A 97 -21.46 3.46 28.58
N THR A 98 -21.97 2.66 29.52
CA THR A 98 -21.62 1.24 29.60
C THR A 98 -22.17 0.43 28.43
N GLU A 99 -23.39 0.70 27.97
CA GLU A 99 -23.98 0.06 26.77
C GLU A 99 -23.24 0.44 25.48
N GLU A 100 -22.76 1.68 25.37
CA GLU A 100 -21.87 2.14 24.28
C GLU A 100 -20.55 1.37 24.28
N LEU A 101 -19.89 1.24 25.43
CA LEU A 101 -18.65 0.48 25.58
C LEU A 101 -18.83 -1.03 25.32
N CYS A 102 -19.95 -1.63 25.72
CA CYS A 102 -20.27 -3.03 25.40
C CYS A 102 -20.43 -3.23 23.89
N ARG A 103 -21.23 -2.39 23.21
CA ARG A 103 -21.42 -2.48 21.74
C ARG A 103 -20.12 -2.27 20.97
N MET A 104 -19.26 -1.34 21.41
CA MET A 104 -17.94 -1.14 20.81
C MET A 104 -17.03 -2.37 21.00
N ARG A 105 -17.11 -3.06 22.15
CA ARG A 105 -16.38 -4.32 22.39
C ARG A 105 -16.92 -5.45 21.52
N GLU A 106 -18.24 -5.61 21.44
CA GLU A 106 -18.92 -6.63 20.62
C GLU A 106 -18.52 -6.47 19.15
N GLN A 107 -18.63 -5.26 18.59
CA GLN A 107 -18.20 -4.96 17.21
C GLN A 107 -16.71 -5.22 16.96
N ALA A 108 -15.82 -4.89 17.90
CA ALA A 108 -14.40 -5.20 17.79
C ALA A 108 -14.12 -6.70 17.87
N GLN A 109 -14.83 -7.44 18.72
CA GLN A 109 -14.70 -8.89 18.86
C GLN A 109 -15.23 -9.62 17.63
N ASP A 110 -16.38 -9.21 17.08
CA ASP A 110 -16.97 -9.78 15.87
C ASP A 110 -16.04 -9.55 14.66
N THR A 111 -15.53 -8.32 14.49
CA THR A 111 -14.59 -7.98 13.41
C THR A 111 -13.31 -8.81 13.51
N MET A 112 -12.68 -8.87 14.69
CA MET A 112 -11.49 -9.68 14.94
C MET A 112 -11.76 -11.18 14.71
N SER A 113 -12.96 -11.67 15.03
CA SER A 113 -13.32 -13.07 14.78
C SER A 113 -13.47 -13.39 13.29
N SER A 114 -13.98 -12.45 12.47
CA SER A 114 -14.01 -12.58 11.01
C SER A 114 -12.61 -12.59 10.42
N GLU A 115 -11.77 -11.63 10.82
CA GLU A 115 -10.36 -11.56 10.35
C GLU A 115 -9.58 -12.83 10.70
N ILE A 116 -9.74 -13.37 11.92
CA ILE A 116 -9.12 -14.63 12.33
C ILE A 116 -9.63 -15.82 11.49
N LEU A 117 -10.93 -15.89 11.20
CA LEU A 117 -11.52 -16.96 10.39
C LEU A 117 -11.06 -16.88 8.93
N GLU A 118 -11.02 -15.69 8.34
CA GLU A 118 -10.52 -15.45 6.98
C GLU A 118 -9.03 -15.80 6.86
N LEU A 119 -8.21 -15.39 7.83
CA LEU A 119 -6.80 -15.77 7.91
C LEU A 119 -6.64 -17.28 8.09
N GLN A 120 -7.50 -17.94 8.87
CA GLN A 120 -7.47 -19.40 9.04
C GLN A 120 -7.78 -20.13 7.72
N ILE A 121 -8.76 -19.66 6.95
CA ILE A 121 -9.12 -20.21 5.62
C ILE A 121 -7.96 -20.03 4.64
N GLN A 122 -7.42 -18.81 4.51
CA GLN A 122 -6.26 -18.52 3.65
C GLN A 122 -5.06 -19.40 4.02
N ASN A 123 -4.85 -19.67 5.31
CA ASN A 123 -3.75 -20.49 5.80
C ASN A 123 -3.96 -22.00 5.54
N SER A 124 -5.20 -22.50 5.50
CA SER A 124 -5.49 -23.85 4.99
C SER A 124 -5.37 -23.94 3.47
N ASP A 125 -5.82 -22.94 2.73
CA ASP A 125 -5.74 -22.91 1.27
C ASP A 125 -4.28 -22.90 0.82
N LEU A 126 -3.46 -22.01 1.37
CA LEU A 126 -2.02 -21.94 1.11
C LEU A 126 -1.30 -23.26 1.43
N LYS A 127 -1.68 -23.96 2.51
CA LYS A 127 -1.13 -25.30 2.81
C LYS A 127 -1.50 -26.32 1.74
N SER A 128 -2.77 -26.36 1.32
CA SER A 128 -3.20 -27.26 0.25
C SER A 128 -2.48 -26.97 -1.08
N PHE A 129 -2.22 -25.70 -1.41
CA PHE A 129 -1.41 -25.33 -2.56
C PHE A 129 0.05 -25.76 -2.40
N THR A 130 0.67 -25.62 -1.22
CA THR A 130 2.03 -26.13 -1.00
C THR A 130 2.12 -27.65 -1.10
N ASP A 131 1.11 -28.39 -0.61
CA ASP A 131 1.05 -29.84 -0.73
C ASP A 131 0.93 -30.28 -2.19
N VAL A 132 0.09 -29.61 -2.99
CA VAL A 132 -0.04 -29.85 -4.44
C VAL A 132 1.26 -29.54 -5.17
N LEU A 133 1.88 -28.38 -4.95
CA LEU A 133 3.18 -28.05 -5.57
C LEU A 133 4.29 -29.03 -5.15
N GLN A 134 4.23 -29.58 -3.94
CA GLN A 134 5.18 -30.59 -3.46
C GLN A 134 4.96 -31.96 -4.12
N LEU A 135 3.73 -32.30 -4.52
CA LEU A 135 3.44 -33.47 -5.34
C LEU A 135 3.90 -33.27 -6.79
N ASP A 136 3.54 -32.15 -7.43
CA ASP A 136 3.98 -31.80 -8.79
C ASP A 136 5.51 -31.80 -8.91
N HIS A 137 6.22 -31.26 -7.92
CA HIS A 137 7.68 -31.28 -7.86
C HIS A 137 8.25 -32.72 -7.82
N GLN A 138 7.60 -33.64 -7.10
CA GLN A 138 8.01 -35.05 -7.07
C GLN A 138 7.75 -35.74 -8.41
N GLU A 139 6.59 -35.52 -9.05
CA GLU A 139 6.31 -36.08 -10.37
C GLU A 139 7.29 -35.59 -11.44
N LEU A 140 7.59 -34.28 -11.46
CA LEU A 140 8.58 -33.68 -12.34
C LEU A 140 9.98 -34.30 -12.12
N LYS A 141 10.38 -34.51 -10.86
CA LYS A 141 11.66 -35.14 -10.50
C LYS A 141 11.75 -36.61 -10.93
N TYR A 142 10.68 -37.40 -10.77
CA TYR A 142 10.65 -38.77 -11.30
C TYR A 142 10.70 -38.78 -12.84
N ARG A 143 10.08 -37.80 -13.49
CA ARG A 143 10.09 -37.66 -14.95
C ARG A 143 11.44 -37.20 -15.49
N GLU A 144 12.16 -36.34 -14.76
CA GLU A 144 13.55 -35.98 -15.03
C GLU A 144 14.46 -37.22 -14.99
N GLN A 145 14.40 -38.01 -13.92
CA GLN A 145 15.17 -39.26 -13.79
C GLN A 145 14.87 -40.27 -14.90
N GLN A 146 13.61 -40.39 -15.35
CA GLN A 146 13.26 -41.20 -16.52
C GLN A 146 13.93 -40.69 -17.81
N LEU A 147 13.96 -39.37 -18.03
CA LEU A 147 14.61 -38.76 -19.19
C LEU A 147 16.14 -38.90 -19.14
N GLU A 148 16.76 -38.78 -17.96
CA GLU A 148 18.20 -39.04 -17.76
C GLU A 148 18.58 -40.47 -18.14
N LEU A 149 17.80 -41.47 -17.68
CA LEU A 149 18.03 -42.88 -18.02
C LEU A 149 17.88 -43.15 -19.52
N VAL A 150 16.87 -42.56 -20.17
CA VAL A 150 16.68 -42.66 -21.63
C VAL A 150 17.84 -42.00 -22.38
N ASN A 151 18.26 -40.80 -21.96
CA ASN A 151 19.37 -40.06 -22.58
C ASN A 151 20.70 -40.83 -22.44
N CYS A 152 20.98 -41.36 -21.25
CA CYS A 152 22.13 -42.24 -20.98
C CYS A 152 22.15 -43.49 -21.88
N ASN A 153 20.99 -44.09 -22.15
CA ASN A 153 20.89 -45.23 -23.06
C ASN A 153 21.03 -44.84 -24.54
N LEU A 154 20.48 -43.70 -24.97
CA LEU A 154 20.68 -43.16 -26.31
C LEU A 154 22.14 -42.79 -26.57
N GLN A 155 22.84 -42.21 -25.59
CA GLN A 155 24.28 -41.91 -25.69
C GLN A 155 25.12 -43.18 -25.88
N LYS A 156 24.81 -44.27 -25.16
CA LYS A 156 25.47 -45.58 -25.35
C LYS A 156 25.21 -46.13 -26.76
N GLN A 157 23.99 -46.02 -27.27
CA GLN A 157 23.64 -46.45 -28.64
C GLN A 157 24.33 -45.62 -29.72
N LEU A 158 24.48 -44.31 -29.52
CA LEU A 158 25.26 -43.45 -30.41
C LEU A 158 26.74 -43.81 -30.40
N ALA A 159 27.30 -44.14 -29.23
CA ALA A 159 28.69 -44.57 -29.11
C ALA A 159 28.96 -45.92 -29.80
N THR A 160 28.07 -46.92 -29.66
CA THR A 160 28.23 -48.20 -30.38
C THR A 160 28.05 -48.05 -31.89
N LEU A 161 27.11 -47.20 -32.34
CA LEU A 161 26.92 -46.90 -33.76
C LEU A 161 28.14 -46.18 -34.35
N ALA A 162 28.73 -45.23 -33.62
CA ALA A 162 29.96 -44.53 -34.02
C ALA A 162 31.15 -45.50 -34.14
N ASN A 163 31.36 -46.38 -33.15
CA ASN A 163 32.42 -47.39 -33.21
C ASN A 163 32.25 -48.32 -34.43
N SER A 164 31.02 -48.79 -34.70
CA SER A 164 30.73 -49.66 -35.85
C SER A 164 30.91 -48.95 -37.20
N LYS A 165 30.55 -47.67 -37.30
CA LYS A 165 30.88 -46.82 -38.46
C LYS A 165 32.39 -46.72 -38.65
N ASP A 166 33.14 -46.41 -37.60
CA ASP A 166 34.59 -46.24 -37.67
C ASP A 166 35.33 -47.56 -37.97
N GLU A 167 34.79 -48.71 -37.56
CA GLU A 167 35.25 -50.04 -37.99
C GLU A 167 34.97 -50.30 -39.47
N SER A 168 33.77 -49.97 -39.95
CA SER A 168 33.41 -50.06 -41.38
C SER A 168 34.28 -49.15 -42.25
N GLU A 169 34.59 -47.93 -41.80
CA GLU A 169 35.49 -47.01 -42.50
C GLU A 169 36.94 -47.51 -42.53
N LYS A 170 37.43 -48.16 -41.46
CA LYS A 170 38.73 -48.84 -41.46
C LYS A 170 38.77 -50.01 -42.45
N GLN A 171 37.71 -50.82 -42.50
CA GLN A 171 37.58 -51.94 -43.46
C GLN A 171 37.50 -51.44 -44.91
N ALA A 172 36.74 -50.38 -45.17
CA ALA A 172 36.69 -49.73 -46.48
C ALA A 172 38.08 -49.19 -46.86
N ALA A 173 38.79 -48.54 -45.94
CA ALA A 173 40.14 -48.04 -46.18
C ALA A 173 41.16 -49.17 -46.45
N SER A 174 41.10 -50.32 -45.76
CA SER A 174 41.97 -51.47 -46.08
C SER A 174 41.66 -52.05 -47.46
N LEU A 175 40.38 -52.21 -47.82
CA LEU A 175 39.96 -52.70 -49.13
C LEU A 175 40.36 -51.74 -50.26
N TYR A 176 40.23 -50.42 -50.08
CA TYR A 176 40.74 -49.43 -51.04
C TYR A 176 42.26 -49.50 -51.20
N ASN A 177 43.01 -49.69 -50.10
CA ASN A 177 44.47 -49.84 -50.16
C ASN A 177 44.90 -51.14 -50.86
N GLU A 178 44.17 -52.24 -50.70
CA GLU A 178 44.42 -53.50 -51.41
C GLU A 178 44.07 -53.41 -52.89
N LEU A 179 42.91 -52.81 -53.22
CA LEU A 179 42.48 -52.56 -54.59
C LEU A 179 43.46 -51.62 -55.32
N GLU A 180 44.02 -50.63 -54.64
CA GLU A 180 45.02 -49.71 -55.19
C GLU A 180 46.41 -50.37 -55.37
N LYS A 181 46.79 -51.33 -54.51
CA LYS A 181 47.95 -52.20 -54.77
C LYS A 181 47.73 -53.08 -56.00
N LEU A 182 46.56 -53.71 -56.11
CA LEU A 182 46.19 -54.56 -57.24
C LEU A 182 46.17 -53.77 -58.56
N ARG A 183 45.65 -52.54 -58.56
CA ARG A 183 45.75 -51.61 -59.69
C ARG A 183 47.18 -51.33 -60.09
N LYS A 184 48.07 -51.04 -59.14
CA LYS A 184 49.49 -50.80 -59.41
C LYS A 184 50.16 -52.03 -60.02
N THR A 185 49.96 -53.22 -59.45
CA THR A 185 50.48 -54.45 -60.08
C THR A 185 49.86 -54.73 -61.45
N SER A 186 48.60 -54.34 -61.68
CA SER A 186 47.97 -54.44 -63.00
C SER A 186 48.55 -53.43 -64.00
N GLN A 187 48.92 -52.23 -63.56
CA GLN A 187 49.62 -51.23 -64.36
C GLN A 187 51.07 -51.69 -64.65
N ASP A 188 51.78 -52.24 -63.66
CA ASP A 188 53.13 -52.79 -63.84
C ASP A 188 53.14 -53.95 -64.83
N LEU A 189 52.16 -54.86 -64.74
CA LEU A 189 51.97 -55.97 -65.69
C LEU A 189 51.54 -55.47 -67.08
N GLN A 190 50.69 -54.44 -67.15
CA GLN A 190 50.32 -53.83 -68.43
C GLN A 190 51.50 -53.09 -69.08
N ILE A 191 52.34 -52.41 -68.30
CA ILE A 191 53.58 -51.78 -68.78
C ILE A 191 54.57 -52.85 -69.27
N GLN A 192 54.69 -53.99 -68.58
CA GLN A 192 55.49 -55.13 -69.05
C GLN A 192 54.94 -55.71 -70.37
N LEU A 193 53.61 -55.85 -70.49
CA LEU A 193 52.96 -56.30 -71.71
C LEU A 193 53.14 -55.29 -72.86
N GLU A 194 53.01 -53.99 -72.59
CA GLU A 194 53.22 -52.90 -73.56
C GLU A 194 54.70 -52.81 -73.97
N GLN A 195 55.65 -53.08 -73.08
CA GLN A 195 57.07 -53.21 -73.43
C GLN A 195 57.33 -54.42 -74.33
N VAL A 196 56.75 -55.59 -74.02
CA VAL A 196 56.86 -56.80 -74.86
C VAL A 196 56.20 -56.57 -76.23
N LEU A 197 55.03 -55.94 -76.27
CA LEU A 197 54.34 -55.57 -77.52
C LEU A 197 55.13 -54.52 -78.31
N HIS A 198 55.66 -53.47 -77.68
CA HIS A 198 56.47 -52.46 -78.36
C HIS A 198 57.77 -53.03 -78.92
N ASN A 199 58.39 -53.98 -78.21
CA ASN A 199 59.56 -54.74 -78.70
C ASN A 199 59.19 -55.72 -79.85
N ALA A 200 57.90 -56.05 -80.02
CA ALA A 200 57.37 -56.94 -81.05
C ALA A 200 56.61 -56.19 -82.17
N GLN A 201 56.58 -54.86 -82.16
CA GLN A 201 55.79 -54.02 -83.05
C GLN A 201 56.67 -52.98 -83.74
N ASP A 202 56.48 -52.81 -85.05
CA ASP A 202 57.34 -51.94 -85.89
C ASP A 202 57.50 -50.52 -85.31
N PRO A 203 58.74 -50.01 -85.16
CA PRO A 203 59.04 -48.82 -84.36
C PRO A 203 58.57 -47.48 -84.98
N ASN A 204 57.74 -47.51 -86.02
CA ASN A 204 57.38 -46.35 -86.85
C ASN A 204 55.87 -46.03 -86.86
N SER A 205 55.09 -46.55 -85.90
CA SER A 205 53.65 -46.26 -85.76
C SER A 205 53.32 -45.49 -84.49
N LYS A 206 53.42 -44.15 -84.53
CA LYS A 206 52.93 -43.24 -83.48
C LYS A 206 52.09 -42.10 -84.07
N GLY A 207 50.82 -42.39 -84.33
CA GLY A 207 49.83 -41.40 -84.74
C GLY A 207 49.28 -40.61 -83.55
N ASN A 208 49.89 -39.48 -83.21
CA ASN A 208 49.31 -38.52 -82.25
C ASN A 208 48.02 -37.91 -82.83
N SER A 209 46.86 -38.40 -82.39
CA SER A 209 45.56 -37.85 -82.80
C SER A 209 45.14 -36.71 -81.87
N LEU A 210 45.33 -35.47 -82.32
CA LEU A 210 44.94 -34.23 -81.64
C LEU A 210 43.47 -34.19 -81.15
N PHE A 211 42.58 -34.97 -81.76
CA PHE A 211 41.16 -35.00 -81.40
C PHE A 211 40.89 -35.65 -80.03
N ALA A 212 41.69 -36.62 -79.60
CA ALA A 212 41.50 -37.27 -78.30
C ALA A 212 41.76 -36.28 -77.15
N GLU A 213 42.89 -35.57 -77.20
CA GLU A 213 43.28 -34.58 -76.19
C GLU A 213 42.27 -33.42 -76.06
N VAL A 214 41.60 -33.06 -77.17
CA VAL A 214 40.55 -32.03 -77.18
C VAL A 214 39.26 -32.53 -76.54
N GLU A 215 38.82 -33.75 -76.84
CA GLU A 215 37.58 -34.29 -76.26
C GLU A 215 37.75 -34.65 -74.77
N ASP A 216 38.93 -35.14 -74.35
CA ASP A 216 39.24 -35.35 -72.93
C ASP A 216 39.21 -34.04 -72.13
N LYS A 217 39.83 -32.98 -72.65
CA LYS A 217 39.78 -31.63 -72.05
C LYS A 217 38.37 -31.07 -72.01
N ARG A 218 37.56 -31.31 -73.05
CA ARG A 218 36.14 -30.94 -73.05
C ARG A 218 35.36 -31.66 -71.96
N ALA A 219 35.50 -32.98 -71.87
CA ALA A 219 34.83 -33.80 -70.87
C ALA A 219 35.27 -33.41 -69.44
N GLU A 220 36.53 -33.01 -69.23
CA GLU A 220 36.99 -32.46 -67.96
C GLU A 220 36.29 -31.13 -67.62
N MET A 221 36.26 -30.17 -68.56
CA MET A 221 35.61 -28.88 -68.35
C MET A 221 34.10 -29.01 -68.10
N GLU A 222 33.41 -29.93 -68.77
CA GLU A 222 31.99 -30.22 -68.50
C GLU A 222 31.79 -30.81 -67.08
N ARG A 223 32.67 -31.73 -66.63
CA ARG A 223 32.66 -32.25 -65.25
C ARG A 223 32.91 -31.17 -64.21
N GLN A 224 33.88 -30.27 -64.44
CA GLN A 224 34.16 -29.14 -63.55
C GLN A 224 32.95 -28.18 -63.46
N LEU A 225 32.33 -27.85 -64.60
CA LEU A 225 31.14 -26.98 -64.66
C LEU A 225 29.94 -27.57 -63.90
N ILE A 226 29.72 -28.89 -64.00
CA ILE A 226 28.67 -29.59 -63.25
C ILE A 226 28.95 -29.54 -61.74
N SER A 227 30.19 -29.79 -61.32
CA SER A 227 30.60 -29.72 -59.91
C SER A 227 30.32 -28.33 -59.31
N VAL A 228 30.76 -27.26 -59.98
CA VAL A 228 30.55 -25.88 -59.52
C VAL A 228 29.05 -25.53 -59.45
N LYS A 229 28.22 -25.99 -60.40
CA LYS A 229 26.75 -25.80 -60.35
C LYS A 229 26.11 -26.49 -59.14
N ILE A 230 26.55 -27.71 -58.80
CA ILE A 230 26.05 -28.45 -57.64
C ILE A 230 26.47 -27.75 -56.33
N GLN A 231 27.74 -27.32 -56.23
CA GLN A 231 28.25 -26.56 -55.09
C GLN A 231 27.47 -25.26 -54.89
N TYR A 232 27.30 -24.46 -55.94
CA TYR A 232 26.53 -23.21 -55.90
C TYR A 232 25.08 -23.45 -55.43
N HIS A 233 24.40 -24.46 -55.98
CA HIS A 233 23.01 -24.75 -55.62
C HIS A 233 22.87 -25.30 -54.19
N SER A 234 23.86 -26.03 -53.69
CA SER A 234 23.94 -26.45 -52.29
C SER A 234 24.12 -25.25 -51.35
N LEU A 235 25.12 -24.39 -51.64
CA LEU A 235 25.40 -23.18 -50.86
C LEU A 235 24.22 -22.19 -50.84
N GLN A 236 23.48 -22.08 -51.96
CA GLN A 236 22.26 -21.29 -52.07
C GLN A 236 21.14 -21.81 -51.13
N LYS A 237 20.98 -23.13 -51.01
CA LYS A 237 20.03 -23.76 -50.07
C LYS A 237 20.47 -23.59 -48.62
N GLN A 238 21.76 -23.71 -48.34
CA GLN A 238 22.31 -23.45 -47.00
C GLN A 238 22.06 -22.00 -46.58
N HIS A 239 22.36 -21.02 -47.44
CA HIS A 239 22.13 -19.60 -47.14
C HIS A 239 20.66 -19.27 -46.87
N THR A 240 19.72 -19.80 -47.68
CA THR A 240 18.29 -19.56 -47.44
C THR A 240 17.78 -20.22 -46.15
N PHE A 241 18.27 -21.42 -45.81
CA PHE A 241 17.98 -22.07 -44.54
C PHE A 241 18.50 -21.26 -43.34
N THR A 242 19.77 -20.84 -43.35
CA THR A 242 20.34 -20.01 -42.27
C THR A 242 19.62 -18.67 -42.12
N LYS A 243 19.20 -18.03 -43.23
CA LYS A 243 18.40 -16.79 -43.20
C LYS A 243 17.02 -16.99 -42.56
N GLN A 244 16.38 -18.15 -42.77
CA GLN A 244 15.13 -18.51 -42.08
C GLN A 244 15.34 -18.83 -40.59
N GLN A 245 16.43 -19.51 -40.23
CA GLN A 245 16.76 -19.83 -38.83
C GLN A 245 17.02 -18.55 -38.02
N MET A 246 17.81 -17.63 -38.57
CA MET A 246 18.07 -16.30 -38.00
C MET A 246 16.74 -15.55 -37.73
N LEU A 247 15.82 -15.53 -38.70
CA LEU A 247 14.54 -14.85 -38.56
C LEU A 247 13.69 -15.44 -37.42
N ARG A 248 13.67 -16.78 -37.27
CA ARG A 248 12.98 -17.45 -36.15
C ARG A 248 13.58 -17.06 -34.80
N MET A 249 14.91 -17.08 -34.68
CA MET A 249 15.61 -16.66 -33.45
C MET A 249 15.33 -15.19 -33.13
N LYS A 250 15.29 -14.31 -34.13
CA LYS A 250 14.99 -12.87 -33.95
C LYS A 250 13.57 -12.65 -33.40
N VAL A 251 12.58 -13.40 -33.88
CA VAL A 251 11.20 -13.37 -33.32
C VAL A 251 11.18 -13.89 -31.89
N GLN A 252 11.89 -14.98 -31.57
CA GLN A 252 11.98 -15.51 -30.21
C GLN A 252 12.63 -14.50 -29.23
N ILE A 253 13.70 -13.82 -29.66
CA ILE A 253 14.37 -12.77 -28.87
C ILE A 253 13.46 -11.56 -28.67
N SER A 254 12.76 -11.11 -29.71
CA SER A 254 11.77 -10.01 -29.60
C SER A 254 10.67 -10.34 -28.58
N ASN A 255 10.11 -11.55 -28.65
CA ASN A 255 9.08 -12.00 -27.71
C ASN A 255 9.60 -12.12 -26.28
N LEU A 256 10.84 -12.61 -26.08
CA LEU A 256 11.49 -12.64 -24.77
C LEU A 256 11.66 -11.24 -24.18
N ILE A 257 12.12 -10.27 -24.97
CA ILE A 257 12.30 -8.87 -24.54
C ILE A 257 10.95 -8.22 -24.21
N GLN A 258 9.90 -8.47 -25.00
CA GLN A 258 8.55 -7.99 -24.71
C GLN A 258 8.00 -8.55 -23.39
N LEU A 259 8.16 -9.85 -23.14
CA LEU A 259 7.79 -10.49 -21.87
C LEU A 259 8.62 -9.95 -20.69
N GLN A 260 9.90 -9.65 -20.92
CA GLN A 260 10.79 -9.06 -19.91
C GLN A 260 10.41 -7.61 -19.58
N GLY A 261 9.82 -6.87 -20.53
CA GLY A 261 9.27 -5.52 -20.33
C GLY A 261 7.97 -5.47 -19.51
N ILE A 262 7.31 -6.61 -19.29
CA ILE A 262 6.11 -6.74 -18.41
C ILE A 262 6.54 -6.99 -16.94
N ARG A 263 7.80 -7.36 -16.69
CA ARG A 263 8.31 -7.53 -15.32
C ARG A 263 8.39 -6.17 -14.62
N ALA A 264 7.94 -6.12 -13.36
CA ALA A 264 8.17 -4.97 -12.51
C ALA A 264 9.68 -4.68 -12.39
N ASP A 265 10.04 -3.39 -12.36
CA ASP A 265 11.44 -2.97 -12.34
C ASP A 265 12.09 -3.44 -11.02
N PRO A 266 13.21 -4.19 -11.06
CA PRO A 266 13.88 -4.66 -9.84
C PRO A 266 14.30 -3.50 -8.93
N ALA A 267 14.71 -2.34 -9.47
CA ALA A 267 15.04 -1.17 -8.65
C ALA A 267 13.80 -0.55 -7.98
N GLN A 268 12.63 -0.65 -8.62
CA GLN A 268 11.35 -0.24 -8.00
C GLN A 268 10.94 -1.21 -6.88
N LEU A 269 11.14 -2.52 -7.08
CA LEU A 269 10.87 -3.54 -6.05
C LEU A 269 11.82 -3.40 -4.86
N GLU A 270 13.12 -3.24 -5.08
CA GLU A 270 14.11 -3.00 -4.01
C GLU A 270 13.79 -1.72 -3.23
N ARG A 271 13.39 -0.64 -3.91
CA ARG A 271 12.99 0.61 -3.25
C ARG A 271 11.70 0.46 -2.42
N LEU A 272 10.71 -0.28 -2.93
CA LEU A 272 9.49 -0.60 -2.18
C LEU A 272 9.81 -1.47 -0.96
N GLN A 273 10.66 -2.48 -1.11
CA GLN A 273 11.13 -3.35 -0.03
C GLN A 273 11.90 -2.55 1.05
N PHE A 274 12.75 -1.60 0.63
CA PHE A 274 13.45 -0.71 1.54
C PHE A 274 12.47 0.15 2.35
N MET A 275 11.57 0.89 1.70
CA MET A 275 10.58 1.74 2.38
C MET A 275 9.65 0.92 3.29
N LEU A 276 9.30 -0.31 2.89
CA LEU A 276 8.50 -1.22 3.69
C LEU A 276 9.27 -1.68 4.93
N SER A 277 10.57 -2.00 4.82
CA SER A 277 11.42 -2.34 5.97
C SER A 277 11.66 -1.15 6.91
N GLU A 278 11.83 0.07 6.37
CA GLU A 278 11.94 1.31 7.13
C GLU A 278 10.66 1.53 7.96
N LYS A 279 9.48 1.39 7.34
CA LYS A 279 8.18 1.53 8.05
C LYS A 279 7.95 0.43 9.08
N HIS A 280 8.38 -0.80 8.86
CA HIS A 280 8.34 -1.85 9.89
C HIS A 280 9.24 -1.50 11.09
N SER A 281 10.44 -0.97 10.84
CA SER A 281 11.33 -0.51 11.92
C SER A 281 10.73 0.68 12.70
N GLU A 282 10.06 1.61 12.02
CA GLU A 282 9.36 2.72 12.67
C GLU A 282 8.23 2.20 13.57
N ILE A 283 7.40 1.29 13.08
CA ILE A 283 6.33 0.60 13.84
C ILE A 283 6.91 -0.10 15.07
N GLU A 284 8.01 -0.86 14.93
CA GLU A 284 8.70 -1.47 16.07
C GLU A 284 9.13 -0.43 17.12
N THR A 285 9.70 0.71 16.71
CA THR A 285 10.09 1.76 17.68
C THR A 285 8.90 2.44 18.33
N LEU A 286 7.73 2.47 17.68
CA LEU A 286 6.49 3.01 18.24
C LEU A 286 5.87 2.02 19.24
N MET A 287 5.80 0.72 18.91
CA MET A 287 5.37 -0.32 19.88
C MET A 287 6.25 -0.30 21.14
N LYS A 288 7.57 -0.25 20.98
CA LYS A 288 8.56 -0.15 22.09
C LYS A 288 8.52 1.20 22.84
N LYS A 289 7.71 2.17 22.39
CA LYS A 289 7.39 3.42 23.13
C LYS A 289 6.05 3.31 23.84
N VAL A 290 5.02 2.73 23.20
CA VAL A 290 3.71 2.46 23.81
C VAL A 290 3.87 1.56 25.03
N GLU A 291 4.55 0.43 24.89
CA GLU A 291 4.88 -0.51 25.99
C GLU A 291 5.53 0.20 27.19
N LYS A 292 6.41 1.18 26.93
CA LYS A 292 7.09 1.96 27.99
C LYS A 292 6.18 2.99 28.64
N LEU A 293 5.25 3.59 27.89
CA LEU A 293 4.27 4.53 28.43
C LEU A 293 3.26 3.78 29.31
N GLU A 294 2.73 2.66 28.84
CA GLU A 294 1.88 1.75 29.62
C GLU A 294 2.59 1.29 30.92
N GLN A 295 3.89 0.98 30.84
CA GLN A 295 4.68 0.58 32.00
C GLN A 295 5.06 1.73 32.95
N VAL A 296 4.94 2.99 32.53
CA VAL A 296 5.05 4.18 33.40
C VAL A 296 3.68 4.48 34.03
N GLU A 297 2.61 4.49 33.25
CA GLU A 297 1.24 4.70 33.72
C GLU A 297 0.84 3.64 34.78
N ALA A 298 1.22 2.38 34.58
CA ALA A 298 1.05 1.31 35.57
C ALA A 298 1.83 1.52 36.88
N ARG A 299 2.88 2.36 36.89
CA ARG A 299 3.66 2.70 38.09
C ARG A 299 3.15 3.97 38.77
N GLU A 300 2.75 4.99 38.01
CA GLU A 300 2.16 6.22 38.55
C GLU A 300 0.84 5.92 39.29
N ASN A 301 0.05 4.97 38.78
CA ASN A 301 -1.14 4.43 39.45
C ASN A 301 -0.85 3.67 40.77
N GLN A 302 0.42 3.45 41.16
CA GLN A 302 0.81 2.84 42.44
C GLN A 302 1.46 3.83 43.43
N SER A 303 1.62 5.11 43.08
CA SER A 303 2.36 6.08 43.91
C SER A 303 1.63 7.40 44.19
N VAL A 304 0.31 7.36 44.41
CA VAL A 304 -0.44 8.51 44.98
C VAL A 304 -0.51 8.38 46.50
N GLY A 305 0.56 8.78 47.18
CA GLY A 305 0.65 8.76 48.64
C GLY A 305 1.57 9.87 49.16
N VAL A 306 1.16 10.49 50.27
CA VAL A 306 1.84 11.62 50.95
C VAL A 306 1.92 12.92 50.11
N SER A 307 0.88 13.74 50.21
CA SER A 307 1.09 15.19 50.30
C SER A 307 1.20 15.57 51.77
N ARG A 308 2.15 16.43 52.14
CA ARG A 308 2.33 16.89 53.52
C ARG A 308 1.42 18.08 53.80
N GLU A 309 0.93 18.16 55.02
CA GLU A 309 0.37 19.40 55.56
C GLU A 309 1.46 20.49 55.53
N ALA A 310 1.20 21.55 54.78
CA ALA A 310 2.08 22.70 54.64
C ALA A 310 1.50 23.89 55.40
N GLU A 311 2.31 24.41 56.30
CA GLU A 311 2.09 25.58 57.15
C GLU A 311 1.51 26.77 56.36
N ILE A 312 0.51 27.47 56.93
CA ILE A 312 -0.25 28.53 56.23
C ILE A 312 0.62 29.79 56.06
N VAL A 313 1.38 29.84 54.97
CA VAL A 313 2.18 30.99 54.54
C VAL A 313 1.41 31.77 53.47
N ASP A 314 0.95 32.98 53.84
CA ASP A 314 0.21 33.97 53.03
C ASP A 314 -0.42 33.42 51.74
N GLU A 315 -1.62 32.86 51.91
CA GLU A 315 -2.39 32.20 50.84
C GLU A 315 -2.51 33.07 49.59
N THR A 316 -2.57 34.39 49.73
CA THR A 316 -2.67 35.36 48.63
C THR A 316 -1.51 35.23 47.65
N TYR A 317 -0.27 35.20 48.17
CA TYR A 317 0.94 35.10 47.34
C TYR A 317 1.02 33.74 46.64
N TYR A 318 0.70 32.65 47.36
CA TYR A 318 0.70 31.31 46.80
C TYR A 318 -0.37 31.15 45.70
N ILE A 319 -1.58 31.67 45.94
CA ILE A 319 -2.68 31.71 44.98
C ILE A 319 -2.29 32.51 43.72
N ASP A 320 -1.64 33.66 43.86
CA ASP A 320 -1.23 34.48 42.70
C ASP A 320 -0.04 33.88 41.93
N LEU A 321 0.89 33.20 42.60
CA LEU A 321 1.92 32.39 41.95
C LEU A 321 1.30 31.25 41.15
N LEU A 322 0.33 30.52 41.71
CA LEU A 322 -0.39 29.46 41.01
C LEU A 322 -1.21 30.01 39.82
N LYS A 323 -1.90 31.15 39.97
CA LYS A 323 -2.56 31.84 38.84
C LYS A 323 -1.58 32.22 37.74
N MET A 324 -0.39 32.71 38.08
CA MET A 324 0.65 33.06 37.12
C MET A 324 1.20 31.82 36.39
N GLN A 325 1.51 30.74 37.11
CA GLN A 325 1.94 29.47 36.53
C GLN A 325 0.87 28.89 35.60
N LEU A 326 -0.39 28.88 36.02
CA LEU A 326 -1.52 28.41 35.22
C LEU A 326 -1.81 29.33 34.00
N SER A 327 -1.58 30.63 34.12
CA SER A 327 -1.64 31.57 32.99
C SER A 327 -0.53 31.32 31.97
N ASN A 328 0.70 31.05 32.43
CA ASN A 328 1.84 30.77 31.54
C ASN A 328 1.70 29.41 30.88
N SER A 329 1.35 28.36 31.64
CA SER A 329 0.99 27.04 31.11
C SER A 329 -0.08 27.11 30.01
N LYS A 330 -1.15 27.91 30.21
CA LYS A 330 -2.16 28.14 29.16
C LYS A 330 -1.61 28.86 27.92
N LYS A 331 -0.75 29.87 28.09
CA LYS A 331 -0.11 30.56 26.94
C LYS A 331 0.78 29.60 26.15
N ASP A 332 1.56 28.76 26.84
CA ASP A 332 2.49 27.83 26.21
C ASP A 332 1.76 26.66 25.55
N ALA A 333 0.64 26.19 26.12
CA ALA A 333 -0.26 25.25 25.47
C ALA A 333 -0.87 25.81 24.16
N GLU A 334 -1.28 27.08 24.14
CA GLU A 334 -1.77 27.73 22.92
C GLU A 334 -0.65 27.96 21.89
N LYS A 335 0.58 28.30 22.29
CA LYS A 335 1.75 28.34 21.38
C LYS A 335 1.99 26.98 20.73
N LEU A 336 2.11 25.92 21.53
CA LEU A 336 2.35 24.55 21.06
C LEU A 336 1.23 24.07 20.13
N LYS A 337 -0.02 24.48 20.38
CA LYS A 337 -1.18 24.21 19.52
C LYS A 337 -1.09 24.94 18.17
N VAL A 338 -0.62 26.20 18.15
CA VAL A 338 -0.32 26.92 16.90
C VAL A 338 0.84 26.27 16.14
N GLU A 339 1.95 25.96 16.82
CA GLU A 339 3.11 25.28 16.23
C GLU A 339 2.74 23.90 15.65
N LEU A 340 1.96 23.10 16.38
CA LEU A 340 1.44 21.81 15.92
C LEU A 340 0.54 21.95 14.69
N SER A 341 -0.31 22.99 14.63
CA SER A 341 -1.15 23.25 13.46
C SER A 341 -0.32 23.68 12.24
N MET A 342 0.73 24.49 12.43
CA MET A 342 1.66 24.88 11.39
C MET A 342 2.47 23.68 10.88
N ALA A 343 2.97 22.84 11.78
CA ALA A 343 3.69 21.61 11.46
C ALA A 343 2.82 20.62 10.65
N ARG A 344 1.54 20.48 11.01
CA ARG A 344 0.55 19.67 10.25
C ARG A 344 0.34 20.23 8.84
N MET A 345 0.14 21.55 8.67
CA MET A 345 0.02 22.15 7.33
C MET A 345 1.29 21.98 6.49
N LYS A 346 2.47 22.15 7.11
CA LYS A 346 3.76 21.91 6.43
C LYS A 346 3.88 20.46 5.95
N ALA A 347 3.67 19.48 6.83
CA ALA A 347 3.74 18.06 6.48
C ALA A 347 2.75 17.67 5.37
N LEU A 348 1.54 18.23 5.38
CA LEU A 348 0.56 18.03 4.30
C LEU A 348 1.04 18.60 2.96
N SER A 349 1.57 19.84 2.93
CA SER A 349 2.10 20.44 1.71
C SER A 349 3.35 19.73 1.18
N GLU A 350 4.22 19.22 2.06
CA GLU A 350 5.39 18.43 1.70
C GLU A 350 4.99 17.06 1.14
N SER A 351 3.98 16.40 1.73
CA SER A 351 3.40 15.15 1.21
C SER A 351 2.77 15.33 -0.18
N GLN A 352 1.96 16.39 -0.39
CA GLN A 352 1.43 16.70 -1.72
C GLN A 352 2.54 16.94 -2.74
N ARG A 353 3.59 17.70 -2.37
CA ARG A 353 4.75 17.96 -3.24
C ARG A 353 5.49 16.68 -3.62
N VAL A 354 5.61 15.71 -2.71
CA VAL A 354 6.20 14.39 -3.01
C VAL A 354 5.33 13.63 -3.99
N LEU A 355 4.02 13.52 -3.75
CA LEU A 355 3.08 12.84 -4.64
C LEU A 355 3.05 13.45 -6.06
N GLU A 356 3.18 14.77 -6.17
CA GLU A 356 3.31 15.45 -7.47
C GLU A 356 4.63 15.15 -8.19
N LEU A 357 5.73 14.90 -7.46
CA LEU A 357 7.01 14.50 -8.03
C LEU A 357 7.00 13.03 -8.45
N GLU A 358 6.39 12.14 -7.65
CA GLU A 358 6.20 10.72 -7.99
C GLU A 358 5.37 10.54 -9.27
N ARG A 359 4.27 11.30 -9.42
CA ARG A 359 3.47 11.33 -10.66
C ARG A 359 4.27 11.78 -11.87
N LYS A 360 5.16 12.77 -11.72
CA LYS A 360 6.06 13.26 -12.79
C LYS A 360 7.14 12.24 -13.12
N LEU A 361 7.71 11.56 -12.11
CA LEU A 361 8.69 10.50 -12.26
C LEU A 361 8.10 9.32 -13.05
N PHE A 362 6.95 8.80 -12.62
CA PHE A 362 6.24 7.71 -13.29
C PHE A 362 5.89 8.04 -14.76
N ALA A 363 5.46 9.28 -15.04
CA ALA A 363 5.21 9.73 -16.41
C ALA A 363 6.50 9.74 -17.27
N ALA A 364 7.62 10.20 -16.71
CA ALA A 364 8.92 10.21 -17.39
C ALA A 364 9.48 8.79 -17.61
N GLU A 365 9.36 7.91 -16.62
CA GLU A 365 9.74 6.49 -16.70
C GLU A 365 8.95 5.76 -17.80
N ASN A 366 7.63 6.01 -17.89
CA ASN A 366 6.80 5.40 -18.93
C ASN A 366 7.10 5.97 -20.33
N ALA A 367 7.37 7.27 -20.44
CA ALA A 367 7.85 7.87 -21.69
C ALA A 367 9.20 7.28 -22.14
N LEU A 368 10.11 7.00 -21.19
CA LEU A 368 11.40 6.36 -21.46
C LEU A 368 11.24 4.87 -21.83
N LYS A 369 10.31 4.14 -21.20
CA LYS A 369 9.94 2.76 -21.59
C LYS A 369 9.38 2.73 -23.01
N GLN A 370 8.48 3.65 -23.36
CA GLN A 370 7.94 3.78 -24.72
C GLN A 370 9.05 4.13 -25.73
N GLY A 371 9.92 5.10 -25.42
CA GLY A 371 11.05 5.46 -26.28
C GLY A 371 12.01 4.29 -26.54
N ARG A 372 12.24 3.40 -25.57
CA ARG A 372 13.01 2.16 -25.77
C ARG A 372 12.32 1.20 -26.75
N ILE A 373 10.99 1.04 -26.63
CA ILE A 373 10.19 0.22 -27.55
C ILE A 373 10.26 0.81 -28.98
N ASP A 374 10.13 2.13 -29.11
CA ASP A 374 10.16 2.82 -30.40
C ASP A 374 11.54 2.75 -31.07
N ILE A 375 12.63 2.83 -30.31
CA ILE A 375 14.00 2.60 -30.81
C ILE A 375 14.14 1.18 -31.39
N ILE A 376 13.66 0.15 -30.68
CA ILE A 376 13.72 -1.25 -31.15
C ILE A 376 12.86 -1.42 -32.41
N ASN A 377 11.66 -0.83 -32.45
CA ASN A 377 10.80 -0.84 -33.63
C ASN A 377 11.47 -0.18 -34.85
N LEU A 378 12.17 0.94 -34.64
CA LEU A 378 12.91 1.65 -35.70
C LEU A 378 14.18 0.89 -36.13
N GLN A 379 14.88 0.19 -35.22
CA GLN A 379 15.98 -0.70 -35.57
C GLN A 379 15.49 -1.87 -36.43
N VAL A 380 14.45 -2.57 -36.00
CA VAL A 380 13.82 -3.65 -36.79
C VAL A 380 13.35 -3.13 -38.16
N ARG A 381 12.80 -1.91 -38.23
CA ARG A 381 12.34 -1.33 -39.49
C ARG A 381 13.48 -0.89 -40.41
N ASN A 382 14.58 -0.35 -39.88
CA ASN A 382 15.79 -0.07 -40.65
C ASN A 382 16.40 -1.36 -41.20
N GLU A 383 16.52 -2.42 -40.40
CA GLU A 383 17.03 -3.71 -40.85
C GLU A 383 16.09 -4.40 -41.84
N GLU A 384 14.77 -4.26 -41.70
CA GLU A 384 13.80 -4.67 -42.74
C GLU A 384 14.02 -3.93 -44.06
N LEU A 385 14.28 -2.63 -44.02
CA LEU A 385 14.54 -1.82 -45.21
C LEU A 385 15.89 -2.18 -45.81
N GLN A 386 16.93 -2.39 -45.00
CA GLN A 386 18.22 -2.91 -45.44
C GLN A 386 18.07 -4.28 -46.13
N ILE A 387 17.30 -5.22 -45.59
CA ILE A 387 17.03 -6.52 -46.22
C ILE A 387 16.23 -6.40 -47.53
N LYS A 388 15.43 -5.33 -47.71
CA LYS A 388 14.64 -5.05 -48.93
C LYS A 388 15.42 -4.26 -49.99
N TYR A 389 16.42 -3.49 -49.59
CA TYR A 389 17.19 -2.58 -50.45
C TYR A 389 18.70 -2.87 -50.49
N GLU A 390 19.15 -3.98 -49.89
CA GLU A 390 20.52 -4.48 -50.02
C GLU A 390 20.85 -4.68 -51.51
N PRO A 391 21.84 -3.94 -52.05
CA PRO A 391 22.15 -4.02 -53.47
C PRO A 391 22.76 -5.39 -53.81
N ASN A 392 22.44 -5.90 -55.00
CA ASN A 392 23.01 -7.15 -55.51
C ASN A 392 24.46 -6.96 -56.01
N GLU A 393 25.36 -6.47 -55.15
CA GLU A 393 26.78 -6.20 -55.40
C GLU A 393 27.64 -7.49 -55.51
N VAL A 394 27.08 -8.57 -56.05
CA VAL A 394 27.79 -9.82 -56.38
C VAL A 394 27.52 -10.23 -57.85
N LYS A 395 27.52 -9.24 -58.75
CA LYS A 395 27.38 -9.43 -60.22
C LYS A 395 28.29 -8.51 -61.04
N LYS A 396 29.55 -8.27 -60.62
CA LYS A 396 30.47 -7.40 -61.38
C LYS A 396 31.96 -7.75 -61.34
N THR A 397 32.29 -9.03 -61.32
CA THR A 397 33.68 -9.51 -61.49
C THR A 397 33.75 -10.70 -62.45
N GLN A 398 34.73 -10.67 -63.36
CA GLN A 398 35.14 -11.74 -64.28
C GLN A 398 34.06 -12.31 -65.24
N ALA A 399 33.74 -11.55 -66.29
CA ALA A 399 33.13 -12.06 -67.52
C ALA A 399 33.58 -11.26 -68.77
N SER A 400 34.91 -11.16 -69.01
CA SER A 400 35.47 -10.40 -70.14
C SER A 400 36.66 -11.15 -70.78
N GLY A 401 36.34 -12.18 -71.55
CA GLY A 401 37.33 -13.07 -72.20
C GLY A 401 37.01 -13.37 -73.67
N CYS A 402 36.62 -12.35 -74.45
CA CYS A 402 36.42 -12.47 -75.90
C CYS A 402 37.46 -11.65 -76.68
N ARG A 403 37.67 -11.98 -77.96
CA ARG A 403 38.88 -11.62 -78.72
C ARG A 403 38.91 -10.16 -79.16
N ARG A 404 40.14 -9.65 -79.34
CA ARG A 404 40.42 -8.34 -79.94
C ARG A 404 40.32 -8.43 -81.46
N GLU A 405 39.58 -7.51 -82.06
CA GLU A 405 39.88 -6.96 -83.38
C GLU A 405 39.96 -5.43 -83.26
N LYS A 406 40.68 -4.76 -84.17
CA LYS A 406 40.93 -3.31 -84.15
C LYS A 406 40.74 -2.75 -85.55
N PHE A 407 40.16 -1.55 -85.68
CA PHE A 407 40.54 -0.49 -86.63
C PHE A 407 39.78 0.83 -86.26
N PRO A 408 40.14 2.04 -86.77
CA PRO A 408 40.62 3.05 -85.82
C PRO A 408 39.96 4.46 -85.84
N ILE A 409 40.10 5.16 -84.70
CA ILE A 409 40.41 6.60 -84.52
C ILE A 409 39.46 7.66 -85.14
N HIS A 410 38.79 8.46 -84.28
CA HIS A 410 39.31 9.80 -83.94
C HIS A 410 38.84 10.29 -82.54
N VAL A 411 39.57 11.28 -82.02
CA VAL A 411 39.50 11.87 -80.67
C VAL A 411 39.36 13.41 -80.81
N PRO A 412 38.68 14.10 -79.86
CA PRO A 412 39.34 15.06 -78.94
C PRO A 412 39.24 14.59 -77.46
N GLU A 413 40.23 14.73 -76.57
CA GLU A 413 41.03 15.92 -76.16
C GLU A 413 40.14 16.92 -75.36
N ASP A 414 40.40 17.26 -74.09
CA ASP A 414 41.56 16.97 -73.23
C ASP A 414 41.27 16.88 -71.71
N THR A 415 42.23 16.32 -70.95
CA THR A 415 42.38 16.33 -69.47
C THR A 415 43.57 17.28 -69.10
N PRO A 416 44.24 17.33 -67.91
CA PRO A 416 44.11 16.67 -66.59
C PRO A 416 43.82 17.73 -65.46
N ASP A 417 44.11 17.63 -64.14
CA ASP A 417 44.96 16.72 -63.35
C ASP A 417 44.47 16.52 -61.89
N VAL A 418 45.15 15.60 -61.20
CA VAL A 418 45.02 15.02 -59.85
C VAL A 418 45.72 15.83 -58.74
N LYS A 419 45.19 15.76 -57.49
CA LYS A 419 45.86 15.49 -56.19
C LYS A 419 44.84 15.59 -55.03
N THR A 420 44.57 14.64 -54.12
CA THR A 420 45.33 13.59 -53.36
C THR A 420 45.85 14.07 -51.99
N GLU A 421 45.77 13.17 -50.98
CA GLU A 421 46.17 13.25 -49.53
C GLU A 421 44.95 13.39 -48.57
N THR A 422 44.62 12.53 -47.57
CA THR A 422 45.36 11.73 -46.53
C THR A 422 46.13 12.63 -45.53
N SER A 423 46.09 12.55 -44.19
CA SER A 423 45.69 11.52 -43.18
C SER A 423 45.30 12.21 -41.81
N GLU A 424 44.91 11.60 -40.66
CA GLU A 424 44.72 10.17 -40.26
C GLU A 424 43.70 9.88 -39.09
N ILE A 425 44.03 10.05 -37.78
CA ILE A 425 43.33 9.42 -36.61
C ILE A 425 43.39 10.21 -35.27
N LYS A 426 42.41 9.95 -34.35
CA LYS A 426 42.36 10.18 -32.87
C LYS A 426 42.11 11.64 -32.38
N ALA A 427 41.45 11.89 -31.24
CA ALA A 427 40.56 11.08 -30.37
C ALA A 427 39.74 11.99 -29.40
N VAL A 428 38.65 11.44 -28.84
CA VAL A 428 38.10 11.61 -27.46
C VAL A 428 38.53 12.86 -26.65
N ASP A 429 37.59 13.74 -26.27
CA ASP A 429 36.96 13.70 -24.92
C ASP A 429 35.69 14.58 -24.77
N GLU A 430 35.12 14.63 -23.55
CA GLU A 430 33.88 15.30 -23.13
C GLU A 430 33.85 16.84 -23.19
N GLU A 431 32.65 17.45 -23.37
CA GLU A 431 32.09 18.41 -22.40
C GLU A 431 30.58 18.76 -22.64
N THR A 432 29.96 19.42 -21.64
CA THR A 432 28.50 19.51 -21.42
C THR A 432 27.66 20.35 -22.42
N PRO A 433 26.37 20.03 -22.63
CA PRO A 433 25.43 20.93 -23.29
C PRO A 433 24.91 22.04 -22.35
N HIS A 434 25.01 23.31 -22.77
CA HIS A 434 24.52 24.45 -21.98
C HIS A 434 22.99 24.62 -22.04
N CYS A 435 22.42 25.04 -20.91
CA CYS A 435 21.02 25.40 -20.78
C CYS A 435 20.72 26.76 -21.43
N SER A 436 19.58 26.89 -22.11
CA SER A 436 18.98 28.19 -22.43
C SER A 436 17.46 28.14 -22.19
N THR A 437 16.92 29.23 -21.65
CA THR A 437 15.60 29.23 -21.00
C THR A 437 14.72 30.36 -21.54
N VAL A 438 13.40 30.19 -21.42
CA VAL A 438 12.35 31.23 -21.56
C VAL A 438 12.02 31.66 -23.01
N LYS A 439 10.84 31.25 -23.47
CA LYS A 439 9.69 32.18 -23.59
C LYS A 439 8.34 31.46 -23.53
N LYS A 440 7.37 32.11 -22.90
CA LYS A 440 5.99 31.63 -22.74
C LYS A 440 5.15 32.01 -23.97
N VAL A 441 4.21 31.14 -24.33
CA VAL A 441 2.94 31.55 -24.97
C VAL A 441 1.81 30.88 -24.18
N LEU A 442 0.72 31.62 -23.95
CA LEU A 442 -0.43 31.19 -23.17
C LEU A 442 -1.67 31.28 -24.06
N THR A 443 -2.46 30.21 -24.20
CA THR A 443 -3.94 30.25 -24.34
C THR A 443 -4.53 28.82 -24.26
N PRO A 444 -5.81 28.64 -23.89
CA PRO A 444 -6.32 27.36 -23.41
C PRO A 444 -7.17 26.57 -24.43
N ILE A 445 -7.18 25.24 -24.31
CA ILE A 445 -8.15 24.36 -24.99
C ILE A 445 -8.78 23.37 -23.98
N LYS A 446 -10.03 23.69 -23.62
CA LYS A 446 -11.21 22.83 -23.39
C LYS A 446 -11.03 21.43 -22.79
N SER A 447 -11.77 21.22 -21.71
CA SER A 447 -12.21 19.92 -21.19
C SER A 447 -12.98 19.09 -22.24
N SER A 448 -12.74 17.78 -22.25
CA SER A 448 -13.66 16.78 -22.85
C SER A 448 -13.49 15.42 -22.16
N ASP A 449 -14.48 15.00 -21.38
CA ASP A 449 -14.67 13.58 -21.06
C ASP A 449 -14.92 12.78 -22.35
N PRO A 450 -14.63 11.46 -22.34
CA PRO A 450 -15.78 10.57 -22.33
C PRO A 450 -15.55 9.28 -21.50
N CYS A 451 -16.12 9.23 -20.30
CA CYS A 451 -16.42 7.94 -19.67
C CYS A 451 -17.58 7.27 -20.42
N ARG A 452 -17.32 6.18 -21.14
CA ARG A 452 -18.38 5.34 -21.73
C ARG A 452 -18.04 3.85 -21.63
N ASN A 453 -18.36 3.27 -20.47
CA ASN A 453 -18.18 1.85 -20.21
C ASN A 453 -19.09 1.01 -21.13
N SER A 454 -18.50 0.25 -22.05
CA SER A 454 -19.19 -0.80 -22.79
C SER A 454 -18.84 -2.17 -22.20
N LEU A 455 -19.78 -2.77 -21.46
CA LEU A 455 -19.66 -4.15 -20.99
C LEU A 455 -19.66 -5.11 -22.19
N PRO A 456 -18.77 -6.12 -22.24
CA PRO A 456 -18.85 -7.19 -23.22
C PRO A 456 -19.96 -8.17 -22.85
N ASN A 457 -20.83 -8.52 -23.80
CA ASN A 457 -21.81 -9.59 -23.64
C ASN A 457 -21.12 -10.96 -23.54
N VAL A 458 -21.50 -11.78 -22.56
CA VAL A 458 -21.14 -13.20 -22.47
C VAL A 458 -22.22 -14.02 -23.18
N PRO A 459 -21.90 -14.77 -24.26
CA PRO A 459 -22.83 -15.71 -24.86
C PRO A 459 -22.89 -17.00 -24.03
N VAL A 460 -24.05 -17.31 -23.46
CA VAL A 460 -24.28 -18.57 -22.73
C VAL A 460 -24.52 -19.70 -23.74
N THR A 461 -23.52 -20.54 -23.97
CA THR A 461 -23.68 -21.81 -24.70
C THR A 461 -24.12 -22.91 -23.75
N VAL A 462 -25.43 -23.17 -23.68
CA VAL A 462 -25.96 -24.38 -23.05
C VAL A 462 -25.67 -25.57 -23.97
N THR A 463 -24.90 -26.54 -23.50
CA THR A 463 -24.70 -27.83 -24.17
C THR A 463 -25.40 -28.93 -23.40
N GLU A 464 -26.60 -29.30 -23.82
CA GLU A 464 -27.18 -30.58 -23.47
C GLU A 464 -26.40 -31.69 -24.17
N SER A 465 -25.86 -32.66 -23.43
CA SER A 465 -25.71 -34.02 -23.95
C SER A 465 -25.59 -35.04 -22.83
N THR A 466 -26.48 -36.02 -22.90
CA THR A 466 -26.51 -37.26 -22.11
C THR A 466 -25.19 -38.05 -22.16
N ARG A 467 -24.70 -38.45 -20.99
CA ARG A 467 -24.59 -39.88 -20.64
C ARG A 467 -24.45 -40.14 -19.14
#